data_AF-A0A257Y5F1-F1
#
_entry.id   AF-A0A257Y5F1-F1
#
_cell.length_a   1.000
_cell.length_b   1.000
_cell.length_c   1.000
_cell.angle_alpha   90.00
_cell.angle_beta   90.00
_cell.angle_gamma   90.00
#
_symmetry.space_group_name_H-M   'P 1'
#
loop_
_entity.id
_entity.type
_entity.pdbx_description
1 polymer ?
#
loop_
_entity_poly.entity_id
_entity_poly.type
_entity_poly.pdbx_seq_one_letter_code
_entity_poly.pdbx_strand_id
1 'polypeptide(L)'
;LFNVSYAWPSSVVVLIMWFIGYSVVRHGLSAYDEKQITFMSLIGGMFMAQIGWLAYHWSIAYATPAGGGLQIPQVAIIVLLIGFLAERIHSSIVRHGEVQGSDIILPALLSGSLIAILLIVFNSIGTGAI
;
A
#
# COMPACT_ATOMS: atom_id res chain seq x y z
N LEU A 1 2.95 2.36 -12.58
CA LEU A 1 3.13 3.81 -12.37
C LEU A 1 4.61 4.17 -12.18
N PHE A 2 5.23 3.80 -11.06
CA PHE A 2 6.61 4.22 -10.73
C PHE A 2 7.70 3.82 -11.73
N ASN A 3 7.54 2.72 -12.49
CA ASN A 3 8.50 2.33 -13.53
C ASN A 3 8.60 3.31 -14.71
N VAL A 4 7.59 4.16 -14.94
CA VAL A 4 7.52 5.04 -16.13
C VAL A 4 7.38 6.53 -15.78
N SER A 5 7.03 6.85 -14.53
CA SER A 5 6.68 8.20 -14.13
C SER A 5 7.87 9.07 -13.72
N TYR A 6 9.12 8.62 -13.88
CA TYR A 6 10.31 9.31 -13.35
C TYR A 6 10.49 10.75 -13.86
N ALA A 7 9.96 11.06 -15.05
CA ALA A 7 10.01 12.38 -15.67
C ALA A 7 8.69 13.16 -15.61
N TRP A 8 7.67 12.60 -14.95
CA TRP A 8 6.35 13.24 -14.89
C TRP A 8 6.32 14.30 -13.79
N PRO A 9 5.43 15.30 -13.87
CA PRO A 9 5.18 16.17 -12.73
C PRO A 9 4.68 15.35 -11.53
N SER A 10 5.22 15.60 -10.34
CA SER A 10 4.83 14.87 -9.12
C SER A 10 3.34 14.99 -8.83
N SER A 11 2.72 16.14 -9.14
CA SER A 11 1.28 16.36 -9.04
C SER A 11 0.46 15.35 -9.86
N VAL A 12 0.92 14.97 -11.05
CA VAL A 12 0.24 13.98 -11.91
C VAL A 12 0.31 12.59 -11.26
N VAL A 13 1.48 12.21 -10.74
CA VAL A 13 1.65 10.91 -10.05
C VAL A 13 0.77 10.83 -8.81
N VAL A 14 0.69 11.92 -8.03
CA VAL A 14 -0.16 12.00 -6.83
C VAL A 14 -1.65 11.87 -7.19
N LEU A 15 -2.11 12.55 -8.24
CA LEU A 15 -3.50 12.45 -8.70
C LEU A 15 -3.85 11.04 -9.19
N ILE A 16 -2.93 10.39 -9.91
CA ILE A 16 -3.13 9.01 -10.36
C ILE A 16 -3.14 8.05 -9.16
N MET A 17 -2.23 8.21 -8.20
CA MET A 17 -2.21 7.41 -6.98
C MET A 17 -3.47 7.59 -6.15
N TRP A 18 -4.00 8.81 -6.07
CA TRP A 18 -5.29 9.09 -5.45
C TRP A 18 -6.42 8.31 -6.13
N PHE A 19 -6.49 8.34 -7.46
CA PHE A 19 -7.51 7.65 -8.23
C PHE A 19 -7.40 6.12 -8.12
N ILE A 20 -6.18 5.58 -8.13
CA ILE A 20 -5.91 4.16 -7.90
C ILE A 20 -6.40 3.77 -6.49
N GLY A 21 -6.01 4.52 -5.46
CA GLY A 21 -6.40 4.25 -4.07
C GLY A 21 -7.92 4.30 -3.88
N TYR A 22 -8.57 5.33 -4.44
CA TYR A 22 -10.02 5.45 -4.43
C TYR A 22 -10.69 4.23 -5.08
N SER A 23 -10.24 3.83 -6.27
CA SER A 23 -10.81 2.70 -7.00
C SER A 23 -10.63 1.37 -6.27
N VAL A 24 -9.45 1.13 -5.71
CA VAL A 24 -9.13 -0.11 -4.97
C VAL A 24 -9.95 -0.20 -3.69
N VAL A 25 -10.02 0.88 -2.90
CA VAL A 25 -10.80 0.89 -1.66
C VAL A 25 -12.29 0.74 -1.97
N ARG A 26 -12.78 1.43 -3.00
CA ARG A 26 -14.18 1.28 -3.45
C ARG A 26 -14.50 -0.15 -3.86
N HIS A 27 -13.61 -0.80 -4.61
CA HIS A 27 -13.78 -2.19 -5.01
C HIS A 27 -13.72 -3.14 -3.81
N GLY A 28 -12.80 -2.94 -2.87
CA GLY A 28 -12.73 -3.76 -1.66
C GLY A 28 -14.00 -3.63 -0.82
N LEU A 29 -14.47 -2.40 -0.61
CA LEU A 29 -15.68 -2.13 0.16
C LEU A 29 -16.97 -2.57 -0.53
N SER A 30 -17.00 -2.68 -1.87
CA SER A 30 -18.21 -3.16 -2.57
C SER A 30 -18.54 -4.62 -2.29
N ALA A 31 -17.61 -5.39 -1.71
CA ALA A 31 -17.89 -6.74 -1.22
C ALA A 31 -18.70 -6.74 0.09
N TYR A 32 -18.85 -5.57 0.73
CA TYR A 32 -19.55 -5.37 1.99
C TYR A 32 -20.77 -4.44 1.76
N ASP A 33 -21.82 -4.58 2.57
CA ASP A 33 -22.98 -3.68 2.54
C ASP A 33 -22.69 -2.36 3.28
N GLU A 34 -21.61 -1.70 2.87
CA GLU A 34 -21.09 -0.49 3.51
C GLU A 34 -21.91 0.74 3.09
N LYS A 35 -22.44 1.49 4.07
CA LYS A 35 -23.29 2.66 3.81
C LYS A 35 -22.49 3.85 3.31
N GLN A 36 -21.22 3.96 3.71
CA GLN A 36 -20.38 5.12 3.45
C GLN A 36 -19.22 4.82 2.48
N ILE A 37 -19.44 3.94 1.49
CA ILE A 37 -18.41 3.54 0.51
C ILE A 37 -17.69 4.75 -0.10
N THR A 38 -18.42 5.77 -0.56
CA THR A 38 -17.83 6.95 -1.20
C THR A 38 -16.88 7.69 -0.26
N PHE A 39 -17.30 7.93 0.99
CA PHE A 39 -16.48 8.67 1.95
C PHE A 39 -15.21 7.91 2.32
N MET A 40 -15.33 6.61 2.62
CA MET A 40 -14.17 5.76 2.93
C MET A 40 -13.22 5.62 1.73
N SER A 41 -13.76 5.55 0.51
CA SER A 41 -12.95 5.52 -0.71
C SER A 41 -12.18 6.81 -0.94
N LEU A 42 -12.76 7.97 -0.63
CA LEU A 42 -12.07 9.26 -0.70
C LEU A 42 -10.92 9.33 0.31
N ILE A 43 -11.13 8.83 1.54
CA ILE A 43 -10.07 8.72 2.55
C ILE A 43 -8.95 7.79 2.07
N GLY A 44 -9.31 6.62 1.55
CA GLY A 44 -8.35 5.66 1.02
C GLY A 44 -7.54 6.21 -0.16
N GLY A 45 -8.19 6.93 -1.07
CA GLY A 45 -7.53 7.67 -2.14
C GLY A 45 -6.56 8.72 -1.60
N MET A 46 -6.96 9.53 -0.61
CA MET A 46 -6.08 10.53 0.01
C MET A 46 -4.85 9.90 0.67
N PHE A 47 -5.05 8.78 1.38
CA PHE A 47 -3.93 8.04 1.99
C PHE A 47 -2.95 7.52 0.92
N MET A 48 -3.45 6.95 -0.18
CA MET A 48 -2.59 6.50 -1.28
C MET A 48 -1.90 7.65 -2.02
N ALA A 49 -2.52 8.83 -2.09
CA ALA A 49 -1.91 10.03 -2.66
C ALA A 49 -0.65 10.45 -1.87
N GLN A 50 -0.72 10.42 -0.52
CA GLN A 50 0.42 10.74 0.35
C GLN A 50 1.55 9.72 0.22
N ILE A 51 1.21 8.43 0.24
CA ILE A 51 2.20 7.36 -0.02
C ILE A 51 2.81 7.52 -1.40
N GLY A 52 1.99 7.86 -2.40
CA GLY A 52 2.42 8.10 -3.77
C GLY A 52 3.43 9.23 -3.90
N TRP A 53 3.19 10.35 -3.21
CA TRP A 53 4.13 11.47 -3.16
C TRP A 53 5.45 11.09 -2.50
N LEU A 54 5.41 10.38 -1.38
CA LEU A 54 6.61 9.92 -0.67
C LEU A 54 7.43 8.98 -1.56
N ALA A 55 6.78 7.98 -2.15
CA ALA A 55 7.44 7.01 -3.01
C ALA A 55 7.96 7.60 -4.32
N TYR A 56 7.38 8.70 -4.81
CA TYR A 56 7.90 9.42 -5.97
C TYR A 56 9.31 9.98 -5.71
N HIS A 57 9.56 10.47 -4.49
CA HIS A 57 10.85 11.05 -4.11
C HIS A 57 11.80 10.02 -3.48
N TRP A 58 11.27 8.96 -2.89
CA TRP A 58 12.03 7.94 -2.17
C TRP A 58 11.66 6.53 -2.66
N SER A 59 12.03 6.26 -3.92
CA SER A 59 11.72 5.01 -4.60
C SER A 59 12.89 4.03 -4.54
N ILE A 60 12.66 2.85 -3.95
CA ILE A 60 13.49 1.65 -4.14
C ILE A 60 12.70 0.64 -4.96
N ALA A 61 13.36 0.01 -5.92
CA ALA A 61 12.75 -1.00 -6.77
C ALA A 61 13.66 -2.22 -6.89
N TYR A 62 13.05 -3.40 -6.82
CA TYR A 62 13.75 -4.68 -6.84
C TYR A 62 13.69 -5.29 -8.24
N ALA A 63 14.82 -5.79 -8.74
CA ALA A 63 14.86 -6.50 -10.01
C ALA A 63 14.06 -7.81 -9.94
N THR A 64 13.32 -8.11 -11.00
CA THR A 64 12.60 -9.38 -11.11
C THR A 64 13.51 -10.46 -11.70
N PRO A 65 13.44 -11.72 -11.19
CA PRO A 65 14.20 -12.84 -11.76
C PRO A 65 13.85 -13.16 -13.21
N ALA A 66 12.68 -12.71 -13.68
CA ALA A 66 12.14 -12.99 -15.00
C ALA A 66 12.86 -12.27 -16.17
N GLY A 67 13.81 -11.37 -15.88
CA GLY A 67 14.48 -10.56 -16.90
C GLY A 67 13.56 -9.51 -17.54
N GLY A 68 14.14 -8.54 -18.27
CA GLY A 68 13.38 -7.56 -19.06
C GLY A 68 13.21 -6.17 -18.44
N GLY A 69 13.98 -5.79 -17.43
CA GLY A 69 14.01 -4.42 -16.89
C GLY A 69 12.79 -4.03 -16.03
N LEU A 70 11.80 -4.92 -15.87
CA LEU A 70 10.69 -4.70 -14.96
C LEU A 70 11.17 -4.82 -13.50
N GLN A 71 11.05 -3.73 -12.75
CA GLN A 71 11.37 -3.70 -11.33
C GLN A 71 10.08 -3.62 -10.51
N ILE A 72 10.05 -4.29 -9.36
CA ILE A 72 8.95 -4.20 -8.40
C ILE A 72 9.25 -3.06 -7.43
N PRO A 73 8.46 -1.97 -7.43
CA PRO A 73 8.63 -0.90 -6.46
C PRO A 73 8.36 -1.42 -5.04
N GLN A 74 9.25 -1.14 -4.09
CA GLN A 74 9.09 -1.49 -2.69
C GLN A 74 7.76 -0.95 -2.13
N VAL A 75 7.35 0.25 -2.55
CA VAL A 75 6.05 0.84 -2.16
C VAL A 75 4.86 -0.02 -2.55
N ALA A 76 4.93 -0.75 -3.67
CA ALA A 76 3.83 -1.60 -4.11
C ALA A 76 3.62 -2.77 -3.13
N ILE A 77 4.72 -3.32 -2.59
CA ILE A 77 4.68 -4.38 -1.58
C ILE A 77 4.14 -3.82 -0.25
N ILE A 78 4.61 -2.65 0.17
CA ILE A 78 4.13 -2.00 1.40
C ILE A 78 2.63 -1.69 1.33
N VAL A 79 2.17 -1.10 0.22
CA VAL A 79 0.75 -0.79 0.00
C VAL A 79 -0.11 -2.06 -0.01
N LEU A 80 0.39 -3.16 -0.60
CA LEU A 80 -0.30 -4.45 -0.57
C LEU A 80 -0.47 -4.96 0.87
N LEU A 81 0.58 -4.90 1.69
CA LEU A 81 0.55 -5.36 3.09
C LEU A 81 -0.37 -4.48 3.95
N ILE A 82 -0.33 -3.16 3.77
CA ILE A 82 -1.25 -2.24 4.45
C ILE A 82 -2.70 -2.50 4.02
N GLY A 83 -2.95 -2.69 2.72
CA GLY A 83 -4.27 -3.01 2.19
C GLY A 83 -4.81 -4.34 2.72
N PHE A 84 -3.96 -5.37 2.80
CA PHE A 84 -4.30 -6.66 3.39
C PHE A 84 -4.69 -6.51 4.88
N LEU A 85 -3.90 -5.77 5.66
CA LEU A 85 -4.21 -5.52 7.06
C LEU A 85 -5.51 -4.71 7.24
N ALA A 86 -5.71 -3.67 6.41
CA ALA A 86 -6.93 -2.87 6.43
C ALA A 86 -8.18 -3.70 6.09
N GLU A 87 -8.09 -4.62 5.14
CA GLU A 87 -9.17 -5.57 4.80
C GLU A 87 -9.50 -6.46 6.01
N ARG A 88 -8.50 -7.00 6.71
CA ARG A 88 -8.72 -7.83 7.89
C ARG A 88 -9.38 -7.08 9.04
N ILE A 89 -8.97 -5.82 9.25
CA ILE A 89 -9.58 -4.95 10.26
C ILE A 89 -11.05 -4.69 9.90
N HIS A 90 -11.34 -4.30 8.66
CA HIS A 90 -12.71 -4.02 8.22
C HIS A 90 -13.59 -5.28 8.30
N SER A 91 -13.08 -6.43 7.86
CA SER A 91 -13.79 -7.71 7.95
C SER A 91 -14.12 -8.10 9.39
N SER A 92 -13.19 -7.88 10.34
CA SER A 92 -13.43 -8.15 11.77
C SER A 92 -14.52 -7.23 12.33
N ILE A 93 -14.49 -5.93 12.01
CA ILE A 93 -15.53 -4.97 12.43
C ILE A 93 -16.90 -5.37 11.86
N VAL A 94 -16.97 -5.76 10.59
CA VAL A 94 -18.24 -6.16 9.97
C VAL A 94 -18.80 -7.44 10.61
N ARG A 95 -17.94 -8.40 10.98
CA ARG A 95 -18.37 -9.68 11.58
C ARG A 95 -18.75 -9.55 13.05
N HIS A 96 -18.02 -8.74 13.81
CA HIS A 96 -18.08 -8.74 15.26
C HIS A 96 -18.58 -7.42 15.87
N GLY A 97 -18.73 -6.37 15.07
CA GLY A 97 -19.04 -5.01 15.53
C GLY A 97 -17.87 -4.28 16.17
N GLU A 98 -16.75 -4.97 16.40
CA GLU A 98 -15.53 -4.45 16.99
C GLU A 98 -14.29 -5.13 16.40
N VAL A 99 -13.13 -4.56 16.69
CA VAL A 99 -11.83 -5.07 16.27
C VAL A 99 -11.42 -6.21 17.21
N GLN A 100 -11.50 -7.46 16.75
CA GLN A 100 -11.06 -8.62 17.54
C GLN A 100 -9.59 -8.93 17.32
N GLY A 101 -8.81 -9.00 18.41
CA GLY A 101 -7.38 -9.27 18.35
C GLY A 101 -7.04 -10.61 17.70
N SER A 102 -7.88 -11.63 17.86
CA SER A 102 -7.71 -12.96 17.24
C SER A 102 -7.65 -12.92 15.71
N ASP A 103 -8.34 -11.95 15.08
CA ASP A 103 -8.39 -11.85 13.63
C ASP A 103 -7.22 -11.06 13.05
N ILE A 104 -6.58 -10.21 13.86
CA ILE A 104 -5.70 -9.15 13.39
C ILE A 104 -4.26 -9.32 13.84
N ILE A 105 -4.00 -9.94 15.00
CA ILE A 105 -2.64 -10.09 15.53
C ILE A 105 -1.72 -10.78 14.51
N LEU A 106 -2.15 -11.89 13.92
CA LEU A 106 -1.32 -12.62 12.96
C LEU A 106 -1.11 -11.84 11.64
N PRO A 107 -2.16 -11.30 10.98
CA PRO A 107 -1.99 -10.40 9.83
C PRO A 107 -1.12 -9.17 10.12
N ALA A 108 -1.26 -8.58 11.30
CA ALA A 108 -0.50 -7.41 11.71
C ALA A 108 0.98 -7.74 11.91
N LEU A 109 1.28 -8.86 12.59
CA LEU A 109 2.65 -9.33 12.77
C LEU A 109 3.32 -9.63 11.43
N LEU A 110 2.63 -10.33 10.52
CA LEU A 110 3.14 -10.61 9.19
C LEU A 110 3.44 -9.33 8.41
N SER A 111 2.45 -8.44 8.32
CA SER A 111 2.54 -7.20 7.55
C SER A 111 3.60 -6.26 8.13
N GLY A 112 3.58 -6.07 9.45
CA GLY A 112 4.52 -5.22 10.17
C GLY A 112 5.95 -5.73 10.08
N SER A 113 6.17 -7.03 10.25
CA SER A 113 7.53 -7.62 10.17
C SER A 113 8.10 -7.51 8.76
N LEU A 114 7.30 -7.78 7.72
CA LEU A 114 7.75 -7.63 6.34
C LEU A 114 8.05 -6.16 5.99
N ILE A 115 7.19 -5.23 6.40
CA ILE A 115 7.45 -3.79 6.22
C ILE A 115 8.75 -3.39 6.94
N ALA A 116 8.96 -3.85 8.18
CA ALA A 116 10.18 -3.57 8.94
C ALA A 116 11.43 -4.11 8.25
N ILE A 117 11.39 -5.36 7.76
CA ILE A 117 12.50 -5.96 7.00
C ILE A 117 12.81 -5.14 5.74
N LEU A 118 11.78 -4.75 4.97
CA LEU A 118 11.96 -3.92 3.77
C LEU A 118 12.55 -2.55 4.09
N LEU A 119 12.09 -1.92 5.17
CA LEU A 119 12.52 -0.57 5.53
C LEU A 119 13.87 -0.50 6.24
N ILE A 120 14.27 -1.52 6.98
CA ILE A 120 15.51 -1.52 7.77
C ILE A 120 16.62 -2.24 7.00
N VAL A 121 16.38 -3.48 6.61
CA VAL A 121 17.42 -4.36 6.04
C VAL A 121 17.68 -4.00 4.58
N PHE A 122 16.63 -3.87 3.76
CA PHE A 122 16.84 -3.61 2.33
C PHE A 122 17.26 -2.16 2.03
N ASN A 123 16.86 -1.19 2.87
CA ASN A 123 17.39 0.17 2.76
C ASN A 123 18.88 0.26 3.16
N SER A 124 19.32 -0.46 4.20
CA SER A 124 20.72 -0.37 4.66
C SER A 124 21.70 -0.99 3.65
N ILE A 125 21.29 -2.06 2.96
CA ILE A 125 22.08 -2.68 1.89
C ILE A 125 22.22 -1.72 0.70
N GLY A 126 21.18 -0.95 0.37
CA GLY A 126 21.19 0.01 -0.73
C GLY A 126 22.08 1.25 -0.49
N THR A 127 22.37 1.59 0.77
CA THR A 127 23.21 2.74 1.15
C THR A 127 24.66 2.38 1.49
N GLY A 128 25.05 1.11 1.37
CA GLY A 128 26.40 0.64 1.72
C GLY A 128 26.70 0.71 3.22
N ALA A 129 25.67 0.75 4.06
CA ALA A 129 25.79 0.80 5.51
C ALA A 129 25.77 -0.61 6.11
N ILE A 130 26.74 -1.45 5.72
CA ILE A 130 27.31 -2.61 6.43
C ILE A 130 28.59 -3.06 5.72
#